data_AF-A0A1B8U7E6-F1
#
_entry.id   AF-A0A1B8U7E6-F1
#
_cell.length_a   1.000
_cell.length_b   1.000
_cell.length_c   1.000
_cell.angle_alpha   90.00
_cell.angle_beta   90.00
_cell.angle_gamma   90.00
#
_symmetry.space_group_name_H-M   'P 1'
#
loop_
_entity.id
_entity.type
_entity.pdbx_description
1 polymer ?
#
loop_
_entity_poly.entity_id
_entity_poly.type
_entity_poly.pdbx_seq_one_letter_code
_entity_poly.pdbx_strand_id
1 'polypeptide(L)'
;MKKLVVRPKKILFTVSNLEKKHKIVTYFSLLFLTVSTYFLRTENKNVKGNYKVLKEKSTNLKQNMVLFNRNYEGFPLPVWQKLKRGNEFVMQYVNPEYVEKFGKAYDKDQYAFIGKNNFELFPEKLAEVYYKYDLEVSKNGKELECAEEAIDQFGNTLKLKVIKWRKIKDNNDTLIYGMVKEIIPFKNTN
;
A
#
# COMPACT_ATOMS: atom_id res chain seq x y z
N MET A 1 56.97 57.03 -23.71
CA MET A 1 56.27 55.72 -23.75
C MET A 1 57.06 54.71 -22.91
N LYS A 2 56.60 54.34 -21.72
CA LYS A 2 57.27 53.33 -20.87
C LYS A 2 57.00 51.93 -21.44
N LYS A 3 58.04 51.27 -21.96
CA LYS A 3 57.97 49.87 -22.41
C LYS A 3 57.61 48.97 -21.22
N LEU A 4 56.45 48.33 -21.29
CA LEU A 4 56.06 47.22 -20.42
C LEU A 4 56.99 46.04 -20.72
N VAL A 5 58.14 45.98 -20.04
CA VAL A 5 59.01 44.80 -20.06
C VAL A 5 58.39 43.77 -19.13
N VAL A 6 57.44 43.00 -19.64
CA VAL A 6 56.88 41.88 -18.90
C VAL A 6 57.94 40.79 -18.85
N ARG A 7 58.47 40.48 -17.64
CA ARG A 7 59.48 39.44 -17.46
C ARG A 7 58.82 38.06 -17.70
N PRO A 8 59.20 37.30 -18.75
CA PRO A 8 58.54 36.06 -19.13
C PRO A 8 58.57 35.00 -18.02
N LYS A 9 59.64 34.97 -17.20
CA LYS A 9 59.75 34.13 -16.01
C LYS A 9 58.64 34.39 -14.97
N LYS A 10 58.19 35.64 -14.82
CA LYS A 10 57.16 36.01 -13.84
C LYS A 10 55.80 35.49 -14.29
N ILE A 11 55.47 35.65 -15.58
CA ILE A 11 54.23 35.12 -16.18
C ILE A 11 54.17 33.60 -16.05
N LEU A 12 55.23 32.90 -16.48
CA LEU A 12 55.34 31.43 -16.40
C LEU A 12 55.14 30.91 -14.97
N PHE A 13 55.69 31.61 -13.98
CA PHE A 13 55.50 31.26 -12.57
C PHE A 13 54.05 31.44 -12.10
N THR A 14 53.37 32.52 -12.49
CA THR A 14 51.94 32.72 -12.20
C THR A 14 51.07 31.65 -12.85
N VAL A 15 51.30 31.34 -14.13
CA VAL A 15 50.55 30.30 -14.86
C VAL A 15 50.75 28.94 -14.21
N SER A 16 51.98 28.56 -13.89
CA SER A 16 52.29 27.29 -13.21
C SER A 16 51.61 27.18 -11.83
N ASN A 17 51.58 28.25 -11.04
CA ASN A 17 50.87 28.25 -9.76
C ASN A 17 49.36 28.17 -9.92
N LEU A 18 48.80 28.78 -10.97
CA LEU A 18 47.37 28.71 -11.29
C LEU A 18 46.98 27.27 -11.68
N GLU A 19 47.78 26.62 -12.52
CA GLU A 19 47.59 25.21 -12.89
C GLU A 19 47.69 24.27 -11.68
N LYS A 20 48.66 24.49 -10.79
CA LYS A 20 48.79 23.70 -9.56
C LYS A 20 47.56 23.86 -8.67
N LYS A 21 47.09 25.09 -8.45
CA LYS A 21 45.87 25.36 -7.67
C LYS A 21 44.65 24.70 -8.30
N HIS A 22 44.48 24.81 -9.62
CA HIS A 22 43.40 24.13 -10.33
C HIS A 22 43.46 22.61 -10.15
N LYS A 23 44.63 21.98 -10.34
CA LYS A 23 44.83 20.54 -10.12
C LYS A 23 44.45 20.12 -8.70
N ILE A 24 44.87 20.87 -7.69
CA ILE A 24 44.52 20.61 -6.28
C ILE A 24 43.00 20.65 -6.08
N VAL A 25 42.32 21.68 -6.61
CA VAL A 25 40.86 21.81 -6.52
C VAL A 25 40.17 20.66 -7.24
N THR A 26 40.64 20.25 -8.42
CA THR A 26 40.09 19.11 -9.17
C THR A 26 40.24 17.81 -8.39
N TYR A 27 41.43 17.51 -7.86
CA TYR A 27 41.65 16.29 -7.09
C TYR A 27 40.83 16.27 -5.80
N PHE A 28 40.72 17.39 -5.10
CA PHE A 28 39.88 17.50 -3.92
C PHE A 28 38.40 17.28 -4.25
N SER A 29 37.91 17.87 -5.33
CA SER A 29 36.54 17.68 -5.82
C SER A 29 36.26 16.23 -6.20
N LEU A 30 37.22 15.57 -6.87
CA LEU A 30 37.11 14.18 -7.28
C LEU A 30 37.12 13.23 -6.07
N LEU A 31 37.97 13.49 -5.08
CA LEU A 31 37.98 12.77 -3.81
C LEU A 31 36.65 12.93 -3.07
N PHE A 32 36.17 14.17 -2.93
CA PHE A 32 34.88 14.45 -2.30
C PHE A 32 33.73 13.73 -3.00
N LEU A 33 33.69 13.76 -4.33
CA LEU A 33 32.69 13.05 -5.13
C LEU A 33 32.78 11.53 -4.93
N THR A 34 33.99 10.99 -4.88
CA THR A 34 34.23 9.54 -4.70
C THR A 34 33.75 9.08 -3.33
N VAL A 35 34.10 9.83 -2.27
CA VAL A 35 33.65 9.56 -0.90
C VAL A 35 32.13 9.67 -0.79
N SER A 36 31.53 10.72 -1.35
CA SER A 36 30.07 10.92 -1.36
C SER A 36 29.36 9.78 -2.10
N THR A 37 29.88 9.38 -3.26
CA THR A 37 29.32 8.27 -4.05
C THR A 37 29.43 6.93 -3.31
N TYR A 38 30.51 6.71 -2.57
CA TYR A 38 30.70 5.52 -1.76
C TYR A 38 29.67 5.44 -0.63
N PHE A 39 29.44 6.54 0.10
CA PHE A 39 28.41 6.61 1.13
C PHE A 39 27.02 6.38 0.55
N LEU A 40 26.66 7.08 -0.54
CA LEU A 40 25.38 6.91 -1.22
C LEU A 40 25.14 5.47 -1.69
N ARG A 41 26.18 4.78 -2.18
CA ARG A 41 26.07 3.38 -2.60
C ARG A 41 25.83 2.45 -1.41
N THR A 42 26.46 2.74 -0.28
CA THR A 42 26.31 1.96 0.96
C THR A 42 24.92 2.13 1.55
N GLU A 43 24.44 3.37 1.65
CA GLU A 43 23.07 3.67 2.09
C GLU A 43 22.04 3.00 1.17
N ASN A 44 22.21 3.09 -0.14
CA ASN A 44 21.33 2.42 -1.09
C ASN A 44 21.31 0.89 -0.92
N LYS A 45 22.45 0.26 -0.63
CA LYS A 45 22.50 -1.17 -0.34
C LYS A 45 21.72 -1.50 0.94
N ASN A 46 21.90 -0.71 2.00
CA ASN A 46 21.21 -0.91 3.27
C ASN A 46 19.70 -0.72 3.12
N VAL A 47 19.25 0.32 2.42
CA VAL A 47 17.84 0.57 2.13
C VAL A 47 17.23 -0.59 1.33
N LYS A 48 17.93 -1.09 0.31
CA LYS A 48 17.49 -2.27 -0.45
C LYS A 48 17.37 -3.52 0.42
N GLY A 49 18.32 -3.74 1.33
CA GLY A 49 18.28 -4.83 2.31
C GLY A 49 17.07 -4.75 3.22
N ASN A 50 16.86 -3.59 3.86
CA ASN A 50 15.72 -3.35 4.74
C ASN A 50 14.38 -3.49 4.02
N TYR A 51 14.28 -2.97 2.79
CA TYR A 51 13.09 -3.13 1.97
C TYR A 51 12.75 -4.60 1.70
N LYS A 52 13.76 -5.43 1.39
CA LYS A 52 13.54 -6.87 1.17
C LYS A 52 13.01 -7.56 2.42
N VAL A 53 13.62 -7.29 3.58
CA VAL A 53 13.17 -7.85 4.87
C VAL A 53 11.75 -7.39 5.21
N LEU A 54 11.44 -6.12 4.99
CA LEU A 54 10.11 -5.57 5.25
C LEU A 54 9.06 -6.21 4.34
N LYS A 55 9.37 -6.37 3.05
CA LYS A 55 8.50 -7.04 2.08
C LYS A 55 8.21 -8.47 2.49
N GLU A 56 9.24 -9.22 2.90
CA GLU A 56 9.10 -10.60 3.35
C GLU A 56 8.23 -10.70 4.61
N LYS A 57 8.48 -9.86 5.62
CA LYS A 57 7.64 -9.78 6.82
C LYS A 57 6.18 -9.47 6.48
N SER A 58 5.95 -8.51 5.58
CA SER A 58 4.60 -8.17 5.12
C SER A 58 3.90 -9.37 4.46
N THR A 59 4.58 -10.09 3.57
CA THR A 59 4.02 -11.29 2.92
C THR A 59 3.68 -12.37 3.94
N ASN A 60 4.58 -12.66 4.87
CA ASN A 60 4.36 -13.67 5.91
C ASN A 60 3.17 -13.29 6.82
N LEU A 61 3.02 -12.02 7.18
CA LEU A 61 1.87 -11.55 7.96
C LEU A 61 0.56 -11.74 7.20
N LYS A 62 0.53 -11.43 5.90
CA LYS A 62 -0.65 -11.65 5.07
C LYS A 62 -1.03 -13.13 4.97
N GLN A 63 -0.06 -14.03 4.78
CA GLN A 63 -0.28 -15.47 4.77
C GLN A 63 -0.81 -15.98 6.12
N ASN A 64 -0.27 -15.48 7.23
CA ASN A 64 -0.75 -15.84 8.56
C ASN A 64 -2.21 -15.41 8.80
N MET A 65 -2.65 -14.28 8.23
CA MET A 65 -4.05 -13.83 8.31
C MET A 65 -5.00 -14.78 7.57
N VAL A 66 -4.58 -15.32 6.42
CA VAL A 66 -5.33 -16.33 5.68
C VAL A 66 -5.40 -17.63 6.48
N LEU A 67 -4.26 -18.10 7.01
CA LEU A 67 -4.21 -19.32 7.82
C LEU A 67 -5.08 -19.23 9.08
N PHE A 68 -5.10 -18.07 9.75
CA PHE A 68 -5.97 -17.82 10.89
C PHE A 68 -7.45 -17.96 10.54
N ASN A 69 -7.83 -17.58 9.31
CA ASN A 69 -9.19 -17.63 8.81
C ASN A 69 -9.48 -18.87 7.93
N ARG A 70 -8.63 -19.91 7.99
CA ARG A 70 -8.73 -21.11 7.12
C ARG A 70 -10.11 -21.77 7.08
N ASN A 71 -10.91 -21.63 8.14
CA ASN A 71 -12.26 -22.18 8.20
C ASN A 71 -13.19 -21.56 7.14
N TYR A 72 -12.89 -20.36 6.66
CA TYR A 72 -13.64 -19.68 5.61
C TYR A 72 -13.14 -19.99 4.19
N GLU A 73 -11.98 -20.63 4.03
CA GLU A 73 -11.39 -20.91 2.71
C GLU A 73 -12.26 -21.86 1.87
N GLY A 74 -12.93 -22.83 2.50
CA GLY A 74 -13.89 -23.72 1.85
C GLY A 74 -15.36 -23.27 2.00
N PHE A 75 -15.61 -22.06 2.50
CA PHE A 75 -16.96 -21.60 2.77
C PHE A 75 -17.63 -21.09 1.48
N PRO A 76 -18.85 -21.56 1.14
CA PRO A 76 -19.45 -21.37 -0.18
C PRO A 76 -20.03 -19.98 -0.44
N LEU A 77 -20.01 -19.10 0.56
CA LEU A 77 -20.49 -17.72 0.40
C LEU A 77 -19.33 -16.74 0.52
N PRO A 78 -19.38 -15.59 -0.18
CA PRO A 78 -18.41 -14.51 0.00
C PRO A 78 -18.39 -14.00 1.43
N VAL A 79 -17.22 -14.01 2.06
CA VAL A 79 -16.98 -13.55 3.44
C VAL A 79 -15.77 -12.63 3.47
N TRP A 80 -15.83 -11.61 4.30
CA TRP A 80 -14.72 -10.72 4.58
C TRP A 80 -14.64 -10.35 6.06
N GLN A 81 -13.45 -9.92 6.47
CA GLN A 81 -13.17 -9.40 7.79
C GLN A 81 -12.40 -8.09 7.68
N LYS A 82 -12.86 -7.07 8.39
CA LYS A 82 -12.20 -5.78 8.54
C LYS A 82 -11.82 -5.52 9.99
N LEU A 83 -10.80 -4.71 10.18
CA LEU A 83 -10.31 -4.22 11.46
C LEU A 83 -10.59 -2.74 11.58
N LYS A 84 -11.20 -2.33 12.69
CA LYS A 84 -11.29 -0.90 12.99
C LYS A 84 -9.93 -0.39 13.48
N ARG A 85 -9.41 0.63 12.82
CA ARG A 85 -8.19 1.36 13.19
C ARG A 85 -8.50 2.85 13.20
N GLY A 86 -8.75 3.39 14.39
CA GLY A 86 -9.25 4.77 14.52
C GLY A 86 -10.57 4.96 13.76
N ASN A 87 -10.54 5.84 12.76
CA ASN A 87 -11.67 6.14 11.89
C ASN A 87 -11.69 5.32 10.59
N GLU A 88 -10.82 4.32 10.44
CA GLU A 88 -10.74 3.50 9.23
C GLU A 88 -11.14 2.05 9.50
N PHE A 89 -11.61 1.39 8.44
CA PHE A 89 -11.88 -0.05 8.42
C PHE A 89 -10.94 -0.70 7.40
N VAL A 90 -9.92 -1.39 7.92
CA VAL A 90 -8.86 -1.99 7.12
C VAL A 90 -9.19 -3.46 6.88
N MET A 91 -9.18 -3.89 5.62
CA MET A 91 -9.42 -5.27 5.26
C MET A 91 -8.32 -6.18 5.81
N GLN A 92 -8.70 -7.21 6.57
CA GLN A 92 -7.79 -8.23 7.08
C GLN A 92 -7.86 -9.54 6.32
N TYR A 93 -9.04 -9.86 5.80
CA TYR A 93 -9.29 -11.14 5.16
C TYR A 93 -10.49 -11.04 4.22
N VAL A 94 -10.41 -11.78 3.11
CA VAL A 94 -11.52 -12.10 2.21
C VAL A 94 -11.37 -13.57 1.86
N ASN A 95 -12.45 -14.34 1.71
CA ASN A 95 -12.33 -15.76 1.33
C ASN A 95 -12.22 -15.94 -0.20
N PRO A 96 -11.86 -17.15 -0.69
CA PRO A 96 -11.75 -17.42 -2.13
C PRO A 96 -13.03 -17.11 -2.91
N GLU A 97 -14.20 -17.45 -2.37
CA GLU A 97 -15.50 -17.17 -3.02
C GLU A 97 -15.71 -15.65 -3.25
N TYR A 98 -15.30 -14.81 -2.29
CA TYR A 98 -15.33 -13.36 -2.46
C TYR A 98 -14.42 -12.92 -3.61
N VAL A 99 -13.20 -13.45 -3.67
CA VAL A 99 -12.21 -13.13 -4.69
C VAL A 99 -12.68 -13.58 -6.08
N GLU A 100 -13.35 -14.73 -6.16
CA GLU A 100 -13.90 -15.23 -7.41
C GLU A 100 -15.00 -14.32 -7.96
N LYS A 101 -15.94 -13.89 -7.11
CA LYS A 101 -17.08 -13.06 -7.55
C LYS A 101 -16.75 -11.60 -7.77
N PHE A 102 -15.90 -11.02 -6.92
CA PHE A 102 -15.68 -9.56 -6.85
C PHE A 102 -14.21 -9.17 -7.08
N GLY A 103 -13.30 -10.14 -7.19
CA GLY A 103 -11.86 -9.89 -7.13
C GLY A 103 -11.14 -9.58 -8.44
N LYS A 104 -11.86 -9.45 -9.56
CA LYS A 104 -11.22 -9.23 -10.87
C LYS A 104 -10.40 -7.94 -10.95
N ALA A 105 -10.84 -6.87 -10.29
CA ALA A 105 -10.09 -5.61 -10.24
C ALA A 105 -8.72 -5.73 -9.51
N TYR A 106 -8.51 -6.86 -8.83
CA TYR A 106 -7.34 -7.15 -8.01
C TYR A 106 -6.64 -8.44 -8.46
N ASP A 107 -6.70 -8.76 -9.75
CA ASP A 107 -6.09 -9.95 -10.36
C ASP A 107 -6.46 -11.27 -9.67
N LYS A 108 -7.63 -11.31 -9.04
CA LYS A 108 -8.09 -12.44 -8.21
C LYS A 108 -7.07 -12.84 -7.13
N ASP A 109 -6.32 -11.87 -6.61
CA ASP A 109 -5.38 -12.06 -5.51
C ASP A 109 -6.03 -11.65 -4.17
N GLN A 110 -6.29 -12.64 -3.31
CA GLN A 110 -6.76 -12.45 -1.94
C GLN A 110 -5.86 -11.47 -1.15
N TYR A 111 -4.54 -11.53 -1.36
CA TYR A 111 -3.57 -10.72 -0.63
C TYR A 111 -3.57 -9.25 -1.07
N ALA A 112 -4.09 -8.93 -2.25
CA ALA A 112 -4.21 -7.57 -2.76
C ALA A 112 -5.26 -6.74 -2.02
N PHE A 113 -6.21 -7.40 -1.34
CA PHE A 113 -7.22 -6.76 -0.48
C PHE A 113 -6.66 -6.42 0.90
N ILE A 114 -5.84 -7.31 1.46
CA ILE A 114 -5.38 -7.22 2.85
C ILE A 114 -4.51 -5.97 3.05
N GLY A 115 -4.88 -5.19 4.07
CA GLY A 115 -4.19 -3.98 4.50
C GLY A 115 -4.74 -2.68 3.90
N LYS A 116 -5.73 -2.76 2.99
CA LYS A 116 -6.35 -1.58 2.37
C LYS A 116 -7.68 -1.22 3.04
N ASN A 117 -8.03 0.06 3.04
CA ASN A 117 -9.32 0.56 3.50
C ASN A 117 -10.36 0.56 2.36
N ASN A 118 -11.61 0.93 2.66
CA ASN A 118 -12.69 0.96 1.67
C ASN A 118 -12.42 1.92 0.49
N PHE A 119 -11.82 3.09 0.75
CA PHE A 119 -11.57 4.12 -0.26
C PHE A 119 -10.40 3.78 -1.19
N GLU A 120 -9.46 2.96 -0.72
CA GLU A 120 -8.39 2.39 -1.54
C GLU A 120 -8.88 1.21 -2.39
N LEU A 121 -9.98 0.56 -1.98
CA LEU A 121 -10.49 -0.67 -2.60
C LEU A 121 -11.63 -0.45 -3.60
N PHE A 122 -12.46 0.58 -3.39
CA PHE A 122 -13.72 0.73 -4.11
C PHE A 122 -13.92 2.17 -4.58
N PRO A 123 -14.72 2.38 -5.63
CA PRO A 123 -15.17 3.73 -6.01
C PRO A 123 -15.77 4.47 -4.82
N GLU A 124 -15.52 5.77 -4.74
CA GLU A 124 -15.86 6.64 -3.60
C GLU A 124 -17.29 6.44 -3.08
N LYS A 125 -18.29 6.45 -3.97
CA LYS A 125 -19.70 6.24 -3.59
C LYS A 125 -19.96 4.91 -2.90
N LEU A 126 -19.35 3.82 -3.38
CA LEU A 126 -19.48 2.50 -2.74
C LEU A 126 -18.70 2.45 -1.43
N ALA A 127 -17.49 3.03 -1.41
CA ALA A 127 -16.65 3.08 -0.23
C ALA A 127 -17.34 3.81 0.94
N GLU A 128 -18.03 4.93 0.67
CA GLU A 128 -18.81 5.68 1.65
C GLU A 128 -19.96 4.85 2.25
N VAL A 129 -20.72 4.14 1.39
CA VAL A 129 -21.82 3.29 1.82
C VAL A 129 -21.31 2.16 2.71
N TYR A 130 -20.24 1.47 2.28
CA TYR A 130 -19.61 0.41 3.07
C TYR A 130 -19.09 0.95 4.40
N TYR A 131 -18.45 2.12 4.38
CA TYR A 131 -17.94 2.78 5.57
C TYR A 131 -19.07 3.08 6.58
N LYS A 132 -20.19 3.61 6.10
CA LYS A 132 -21.35 3.93 6.95
C LYS A 132 -21.89 2.69 7.65
N TYR A 133 -22.09 1.60 6.91
CA TYR A 133 -22.59 0.35 7.50
C TYR A 133 -21.57 -0.29 8.46
N ASP A 134 -20.27 -0.29 8.11
CA ASP A 134 -19.22 -0.79 8.99
C ASP A 134 -19.14 0.05 10.29
N LEU A 135 -19.31 1.37 10.18
CA LEU A 135 -19.37 2.30 11.31
C LEU A 135 -20.57 2.01 12.22
N GLU A 136 -21.75 1.80 11.63
CA GLU A 136 -22.98 1.49 12.35
C GLU A 136 -22.84 0.20 13.15
N VAL A 137 -22.38 -0.88 12.52
CA VAL A 137 -22.11 -2.17 13.19
C VAL A 137 -21.05 -2.01 14.27
N SER A 138 -20.01 -1.20 14.01
CA SER A 138 -18.94 -0.96 14.99
C SER A 138 -19.44 -0.26 16.25
N LYS A 139 -20.41 0.66 16.13
CA LYS A 139 -20.97 1.44 17.24
C LYS A 139 -22.05 0.66 17.99
N ASN A 140 -23.01 0.10 17.25
CA ASN A 140 -24.20 -0.53 17.83
C ASN A 140 -23.89 -1.92 18.38
N GLY A 141 -22.89 -2.60 17.81
CA GLY A 141 -22.50 -3.96 18.18
C GLY A 141 -23.50 -5.06 17.85
N LYS A 142 -24.66 -4.70 17.29
CA LYS A 142 -25.67 -5.62 16.79
C LYS A 142 -25.36 -6.02 15.35
N GLU A 143 -25.88 -7.18 14.97
CA GLU A 143 -25.88 -7.62 13.57
C GLU A 143 -26.71 -6.65 12.72
N LEU A 144 -26.23 -6.37 11.51
CA LEU A 144 -26.89 -5.51 10.54
C LEU A 144 -27.12 -6.30 9.26
N GLU A 145 -28.38 -6.46 8.88
CA GLU A 145 -28.75 -6.88 7.53
C GLU A 145 -29.02 -5.65 6.67
N CYS A 146 -28.32 -5.54 5.54
CA CYS A 146 -28.45 -4.39 4.65
C CYS A 146 -28.41 -4.83 3.19
N ALA A 147 -28.94 -3.98 2.32
CA ALA A 147 -28.77 -4.10 0.89
C ALA A 147 -27.59 -3.24 0.46
N GLU A 148 -26.62 -3.84 -0.23
CA GLU A 148 -25.42 -3.20 -0.74
C GLU A 148 -25.32 -3.39 -2.26
N GLU A 149 -24.62 -2.48 -2.92
CA GLU A 149 -24.26 -2.62 -4.33
C GLU A 149 -22.79 -3.05 -4.42
N ALA A 150 -22.48 -3.99 -5.31
CA ALA A 150 -21.10 -4.42 -5.56
C ALA A 150 -20.85 -4.53 -7.06
N ILE A 151 -19.58 -4.47 -7.45
CA ILE A 151 -19.16 -4.67 -8.84
C ILE A 151 -18.73 -6.13 -9.00
N ASP A 152 -19.35 -6.84 -9.95
CA ASP A 152 -19.02 -8.23 -10.25
C ASP A 152 -17.74 -8.37 -11.10
N GLN A 153 -17.33 -9.61 -11.35
CA GLN A 153 -16.22 -9.93 -12.26
C GLN A 153 -16.43 -9.50 -13.73
N PHE A 154 -17.60 -9.02 -14.12
CA PHE A 154 -17.87 -8.51 -15.45
C PHE A 154 -17.92 -6.98 -15.49
N GLY A 155 -17.82 -6.32 -14.33
CA GLY A 155 -17.95 -4.86 -14.20
C GLY A 155 -19.40 -4.38 -14.02
N ASN A 156 -20.36 -5.30 -13.89
CA ASN A 156 -21.75 -4.96 -13.66
C ASN A 156 -21.99 -4.66 -12.18
N THR A 157 -22.89 -3.71 -11.91
CA THR A 157 -23.37 -3.47 -10.55
C THR A 157 -24.40 -4.54 -10.20
N LEU A 158 -24.23 -5.22 -9.07
CA LEU A 158 -25.16 -6.18 -8.48
C LEU A 158 -25.71 -5.64 -7.18
N LYS A 159 -26.98 -5.95 -6.89
CA LYS A 159 -27.55 -5.73 -5.55
C LYS A 159 -27.37 -6.98 -4.71
N LEU A 160 -26.85 -6.82 -3.52
CA LEU A 160 -26.53 -7.88 -2.57
C LEU A 160 -27.32 -7.67 -1.29
N LYS A 161 -27.79 -8.75 -0.68
CA LYS A 161 -28.16 -8.73 0.73
C LYS A 161 -26.98 -9.23 1.55
N VAL A 162 -26.53 -8.39 2.46
CA VAL A 162 -25.35 -8.61 3.27
C VAL A 162 -25.75 -8.64 4.73
N ILE A 163 -25.16 -9.57 5.48
CA ILE A 163 -25.18 -9.54 6.94
C ILE A 163 -23.79 -9.14 7.44
N LYS A 164 -23.75 -8.21 8.38
CA LYS A 164 -22.53 -7.75 9.03
C LYS A 164 -22.66 -7.88 10.53
N TRP A 165 -21.58 -8.26 11.20
CA TRP A 165 -21.56 -8.38 12.66
C TRP A 165 -20.21 -7.97 13.22
N ARG A 166 -20.22 -7.59 14.50
CA ARG A 166 -19.03 -7.15 15.23
C ARG A 166 -18.53 -8.27 16.13
N LYS A 167 -17.21 -8.41 16.23
CA LYS A 167 -16.54 -9.16 17.29
C LYS A 167 -15.47 -8.31 17.94
N ILE A 168 -15.47 -8.22 19.26
CA ILE A 168 -14.39 -7.58 20.02
C ILE A 168 -13.43 -8.69 20.45
N LYS A 169 -12.15 -8.55 20.12
CA LYS A 169 -11.08 -9.46 20.55
C LYS A 169 -10.41 -8.92 21.81
N ASP A 170 -9.77 -9.78 22.59
CA ASP A 170 -9.22 -9.52 23.94
C ASP A 170 -8.41 -8.22 24.11
N ASN A 171 -7.75 -7.74 23.04
CA ASN A 171 -7.01 -6.47 23.04
C ASN A 171 -7.88 -5.23 22.71
N ASN A 172 -9.20 -5.33 22.87
CA ASN A 172 -10.17 -4.31 22.47
C ASN A 172 -10.20 -4.02 20.95
N ASP A 173 -9.68 -4.96 20.16
CA ASP A 173 -9.70 -4.87 18.70
C ASP A 173 -11.12 -5.13 18.20
N THR A 174 -11.69 -4.15 17.49
CA THR A 174 -13.02 -4.26 16.89
C THR A 174 -12.90 -4.85 15.48
N LEU A 175 -13.34 -6.08 15.33
CA LEU A 175 -13.47 -6.77 14.05
C LEU A 175 -14.89 -6.63 13.51
N ILE A 176 -15.00 -6.31 12.22
CA ILE A 176 -16.25 -6.29 11.48
C ILE A 176 -16.20 -7.43 10.48
N TYR A 177 -17.10 -8.38 10.62
CA TYR A 177 -17.29 -9.44 9.65
C TYR A 177 -18.45 -9.07 8.73
N GLY A 178 -18.38 -9.53 7.49
CA GLY A 178 -19.50 -9.45 6.56
C GLY A 178 -19.58 -10.69 5.69
N MET A 179 -20.80 -11.02 5.31
CA MET A 179 -21.11 -12.14 4.44
C MET A 179 -22.24 -11.77 3.47
N VAL A 180 -22.10 -12.16 2.21
CA VAL A 180 -23.20 -12.06 1.24
C VAL A 180 -24.16 -13.23 1.49
N LYS A 181 -25.43 -12.94 1.80
CA LYS A 181 -26.49 -13.93 1.96
C LYS A 181 -27.12 -14.31 0.63
N GLU A 182 -27.39 -13.31 -0.21
CA GLU A 182 -28.05 -13.49 -1.51
C GLU A 182 -27.64 -12.38 -2.48
N ILE A 183 -27.58 -12.75 -3.76
CA ILE A 183 -27.47 -11.79 -4.87
C ILE A 183 -28.89 -11.56 -5.37
N ILE A 184 -29.38 -10.34 -5.29
CA ILE A 184 -30.73 -9.96 -5.71
C ILE A 184 -30.69 -9.78 -7.23
N PRO A 185 -31.34 -10.65 -8.03
CA PRO A 185 -31.40 -10.47 -9.46
C PRO A 185 -32.14 -9.16 -9.77
N PHE A 186 -31.67 -8.40 -10.75
CA PHE A 186 -32.46 -7.31 -11.31
C PHE A 186 -33.73 -7.93 -11.88
N LYS A 187 -34.87 -7.71 -11.22
CA LYS A 187 -36.17 -8.03 -11.79
C LYS A 187 -36.32 -7.12 -13.00
N ASN A 188 -36.17 -7.68 -14.21
CA ASN A 188 -36.77 -7.06 -15.38
C ASN A 188 -38.27 -7.12 -15.15
N THR A 189 -38.85 -6.01 -14.69
CA THR A 189 -40.28 -5.75 -14.89
C THR A 189 -40.46 -5.59 -16.40
N ASN A 190 -40.79 -6.68 -17.07
CA ASN A 190 -41.49 -6.65 -18.35
C ASN A 190 -42.95 -6.23 -18.11
#